data_AF-A0A6G1YWN6-F1
#
_entry.id   AF-A0A6G1YWN6-F1
#
_cell.length_a   1.000
_cell.length_b   1.000
_cell.length_c   1.000
_cell.angle_alpha   90.00
_cell.angle_beta   90.00
_cell.angle_gamma   90.00
#
_symmetry.space_group_name_H-M   'P 1'
#
loop_
_entity.id
_entity.type
_entity.pdbx_description
1 polymer ?
#
loop_
_entity_poly.entity_id
_entity_poly.type
_entity_poly.pdbx_seq_one_letter_code
_entity_poly.pdbx_strand_id
1 'polypeptide(L)'
;MRRYIIHLENLKYISREANWLLKTARSLVSDIGVIVRDTRVASRHVEFDTSVPENISMEEVLRRFATISPISEYEHLVEKRMGKHEAILKGRDLFNDEKYWGAHEALESVWKNAHHEERDLLNRII
;
A
#
# COMPACT_ATOMS: atom_id res chain seq x y z
N MET A 1 -11.49 -10.85 -5.94
CA MET A 1 -10.43 -10.60 -4.93
C MET A 1 -10.49 -9.13 -4.53
N ARG A 2 -10.41 -8.83 -3.23
CA ARG A 2 -10.39 -7.47 -2.68
C ARG A 2 -8.95 -7.03 -2.44
N ARG A 3 -8.60 -5.77 -2.74
CA ARG A 3 -7.23 -5.25 -2.58
C ARG A 3 -7.18 -4.37 -1.34
N TYR A 4 -6.19 -4.60 -0.50
CA TYR A 4 -5.99 -3.90 0.76
C TYR A 4 -4.55 -3.42 0.87
N ILE A 5 -4.36 -2.25 1.47
CA ILE A 5 -3.06 -1.87 2.04
C ILE A 5 -3.11 -2.19 3.52
N ILE A 6 -2.19 -3.01 4.00
CA ILE A 6 -2.06 -3.35 5.42
C ILE A 6 -0.85 -2.61 5.96
N HIS A 7 -1.04 -1.85 7.03
CA HIS A 7 0.00 -1.09 7.72
C HIS A 7 0.36 -1.78 9.03
N LEU A 8 1.62 -2.17 9.16
CA LEU A 8 2.19 -2.61 10.43
C LEU A 8 2.99 -1.48 11.06
N GLU A 9 3.06 -1.44 12.39
CA GLU A 9 3.99 -0.53 13.07
C GLU A 9 5.44 -0.86 12.66
N ASN A 10 6.22 0.15 12.31
CA ASN A 10 7.65 -0.04 12.08
C ASN A 10 8.41 0.13 13.39
N LEU A 11 8.86 -0.97 13.96
CA LEU A 11 9.64 -0.94 15.19
C LEU A 11 11.10 -0.54 14.92
N LYS A 12 11.75 -1.14 13.91
CA LYS A 12 13.18 -0.95 13.58
C LYS A 12 13.57 -1.34 12.14
N TYR A 13 12.62 -1.68 11.28
CA TYR A 13 12.91 -2.09 9.91
C TYR A 13 13.41 -0.92 9.06
N ILE A 14 14.31 -1.24 8.14
CA ILE A 14 14.83 -0.30 7.15
C ILE A 14 14.46 -0.75 5.72
N SER A 15 14.52 0.18 4.75
CA SER A 15 14.12 -0.10 3.36
C SER A 15 14.88 -1.26 2.70
N ARG A 16 16.10 -1.59 3.16
CA ARG A 16 16.86 -2.76 2.68
C ARG A 16 16.21 -4.10 3.05
N GLU A 17 15.37 -4.13 4.07
CA GLU A 17 14.68 -5.33 4.56
C GLU A 17 13.33 -5.56 3.88
N ALA A 18 12.87 -4.64 3.01
CA ALA A 18 11.57 -4.72 2.34
C ALA A 18 11.36 -6.05 1.60
N ASN A 19 12.38 -6.53 0.89
CA ASN A 19 12.28 -7.81 0.17
C ASN A 19 12.19 -9.02 1.11
N TRP A 20 12.88 -8.96 2.27
CA TRP A 20 12.76 -10.01 3.28
C TRP A 20 11.36 -10.00 3.90
N LEU A 21 10.84 -8.82 4.28
CA LEU A 21 9.48 -8.63 4.79
C LEU A 21 8.42 -9.13 3.80
N LEU A 22 8.56 -8.80 2.51
CA LEU A 22 7.67 -9.26 1.45
C LEU A 22 7.64 -10.79 1.36
N LYS A 23 8.81 -11.44 1.39
CA LYS A 23 8.91 -12.91 1.37
C LYS A 23 8.29 -13.54 2.63
N THR A 24 8.53 -12.95 3.80
CA THR A 24 7.93 -13.40 5.06
C THR A 24 6.42 -13.32 5.00
N ALA A 25 5.86 -12.17 4.59
CA ALA A 25 4.41 -11.99 4.45
C ALA A 25 3.80 -12.98 3.45
N ARG A 26 4.45 -13.21 2.29
CA ARG A 26 4.01 -14.22 1.31
C ARG A 26 3.99 -15.63 1.90
N SER A 27 5.01 -16.01 2.66
CA SER A 27 5.09 -17.31 3.32
C SER A 27 3.92 -17.51 4.29
N LEU A 28 3.65 -16.50 5.12
CA LEU A 28 2.60 -16.52 6.15
C LEU A 28 1.20 -16.72 5.59
N VAL A 29 0.94 -16.44 4.32
CA VAL A 29 -0.39 -16.53 3.71
C VAL A 29 -0.46 -17.44 2.48
N SER A 30 0.60 -18.22 2.24
CA SER A 30 0.77 -19.06 1.05
C SER A 30 -0.31 -20.15 0.90
N ASP A 31 -0.87 -20.63 2.00
CA ASP A 31 -1.90 -21.68 2.08
C ASP A 31 -3.33 -21.16 1.92
N ILE A 32 -3.58 -19.85 1.99
CA ILE A 32 -4.92 -19.26 1.97
C ILE A 32 -5.22 -18.46 0.70
N GLY A 33 -4.36 -18.54 -0.31
CA GLY A 33 -4.57 -17.90 -1.62
C GLY A 33 -4.53 -16.37 -1.61
N VAL A 34 -4.03 -15.76 -0.53
CA VAL A 34 -3.78 -14.32 -0.43
C VAL A 34 -2.49 -13.98 -1.18
N ILE A 35 -2.52 -12.88 -1.94
CA ILE A 35 -1.40 -12.43 -2.76
C ILE A 35 -0.82 -11.17 -2.17
N VAL A 36 0.43 -11.21 -1.71
CA VAL A 36 1.18 -10.00 -1.30
C VAL A 36 2.04 -9.54 -2.48
N ARG A 37 1.69 -8.40 -3.07
CA ARG A 37 2.33 -7.89 -4.30
C ARG A 37 3.63 -7.17 -4.02
N ASP A 38 3.58 -6.24 -3.06
CA ASP A 38 4.67 -5.33 -2.77
C ASP A 38 4.72 -4.97 -1.28
N THR A 39 5.89 -4.51 -0.84
CA THR A 39 6.13 -4.05 0.52
C THR A 39 6.98 -2.79 0.52
N ARG A 40 6.58 -1.79 1.31
CA ARG A 40 7.33 -0.54 1.49
C ARG A 40 7.59 -0.32 2.98
N VAL A 41 8.80 0.13 3.31
CA VAL A 41 9.21 0.42 4.69
C VAL A 41 9.34 1.93 4.83
N ALA A 42 8.38 2.53 5.54
CA ALA A 42 8.39 3.93 5.97
C ALA A 42 9.02 4.04 7.37
N SER A 43 9.25 5.27 7.86
CA SER A 43 9.86 5.44 9.19
C SER A 43 8.97 4.94 10.34
N ARG A 44 7.64 5.09 10.20
CA ARG A 44 6.66 4.75 11.25
C ARG A 44 5.89 3.46 11.00
N HIS A 45 5.85 2.99 9.76
CA HIS A 45 5.06 1.82 9.38
C HIS A 45 5.68 1.01 8.25
N VAL A 46 5.22 -0.23 8.09
CA VAL A 46 5.50 -1.09 6.94
C VAL A 46 4.19 -1.31 6.20
N GLU A 47 4.16 -0.99 4.91
CA GLU A 47 2.99 -1.14 4.05
C GLU A 47 3.08 -2.43 3.25
N PHE A 48 1.96 -3.15 3.12
CA PHE A 48 1.83 -4.32 2.27
C PHE A 48 0.62 -4.20 1.32
N ASP A 49 0.87 -4.21 0.01
CA ASP A 49 -0.18 -4.33 -1.00
C ASP A 49 -0.63 -5.79 -1.11
N THR A 50 -1.85 -6.04 -0.64
CA THR A 50 -2.35 -7.39 -0.41
C THR A 50 -3.68 -7.60 -1.11
N SER A 51 -3.81 -8.64 -1.92
CA SER A 51 -5.09 -9.11 -2.42
C SER A 51 -5.60 -10.31 -1.67
N VAL A 52 -6.82 -10.18 -1.18
CA VAL A 52 -7.49 -11.17 -0.35
C VAL A 52 -8.66 -11.77 -1.14
N PRO A 53 -8.74 -13.11 -1.27
CA PRO A 53 -9.90 -13.77 -1.86
C PRO A 53 -11.18 -13.45 -1.10
N GLU A 54 -12.33 -13.46 -1.79
CA GLU A 54 -13.59 -13.03 -1.17
C GLU A 54 -14.08 -13.96 -0.06
N ASN A 55 -13.67 -15.22 -0.10
CA ASN A 55 -13.97 -16.25 0.89
C ASN A 55 -13.00 -16.26 2.09
N ILE A 56 -12.00 -15.37 2.12
CA ILE A 56 -11.04 -15.27 3.22
C ILE A 56 -11.37 -14.06 4.08
N SER A 57 -11.43 -14.26 5.40
CA SER A 57 -11.64 -13.17 6.37
C SER A 57 -10.40 -12.30 6.48
N MET A 58 -10.59 -10.98 6.55
CA MET A 58 -9.50 -10.04 6.84
C MET A 58 -8.87 -10.30 8.21
N GLU A 59 -9.65 -10.74 9.20
CA GLU A 59 -9.12 -11.05 10.55
C GLU A 59 -8.07 -12.17 10.51
N GLU A 60 -8.26 -13.16 9.63
CA GLU A 60 -7.28 -14.23 9.41
C GLU A 60 -5.96 -13.69 8.87
N VAL A 61 -6.05 -12.80 7.88
CA VAL A 61 -4.88 -12.17 7.25
C VAL A 61 -4.14 -11.29 8.26
N LEU A 62 -4.88 -10.45 9.00
CA LEU A 62 -4.32 -9.56 10.01
C LEU A 62 -3.65 -10.34 11.14
N ARG A 63 -4.25 -11.44 11.62
CA ARG A 63 -3.64 -12.30 12.65
C ARG A 63 -2.30 -12.88 12.21
N ARG A 64 -2.18 -13.28 10.94
CA ARG A 64 -0.93 -13.78 10.36
C ARG A 64 0.09 -12.65 10.22
N PHE A 65 -0.30 -11.49 9.72
CA PHE A 65 0.59 -10.35 9.57
C PHE A 65 1.09 -9.80 10.92
N ALA A 66 0.28 -9.90 11.97
CA ALA A 66 0.65 -9.50 13.33
C ALA A 66 1.87 -10.26 13.89
N THR A 67 2.26 -11.40 13.28
CA THR A 67 3.50 -12.11 13.66
C THR A 67 4.77 -11.41 13.17
N ILE A 68 4.65 -10.49 12.19
CA ILE A 68 5.77 -9.66 11.72
C ILE A 68 5.96 -8.48 12.68
N SER A 69 4.88 -7.73 12.92
CA SER A 69 4.86 -6.54 13.77
C SER A 69 3.39 -6.18 14.07
N PRO A 70 3.07 -5.42 15.14
CA PRO A 70 1.69 -5.03 15.45
C PRO A 70 0.98 -4.38 14.26
N ILE A 71 -0.31 -4.72 14.08
CA ILE A 71 -1.16 -4.07 13.08
C ILE A 71 -1.41 -2.63 13.54
N SER A 72 -1.12 -1.66 12.66
CA SER A 72 -1.47 -0.26 12.87
C SER A 72 -2.86 0.03 12.30
N GLU A 73 -3.05 -0.23 11.01
CA GLU A 73 -4.32 -0.04 10.30
C GLU A 73 -4.37 -0.88 9.01
N TYR A 74 -5.52 -0.89 8.34
CA TYR A 74 -5.63 -1.40 6.97
C TYR A 74 -6.67 -0.60 6.19
N GLU A 75 -6.44 -0.41 4.89
CA GLU A 75 -7.34 0.30 3.97
C GLU A 75 -7.82 -0.63 2.86
N HIS A 76 -9.11 -0.63 2.56
CA HIS A 76 -9.67 -1.28 1.38
C HIS A 76 -9.51 -0.35 0.16
N LEU A 77 -8.68 -0.76 -0.80
CA LEU A 77 -8.48 0.00 -2.03
C LEU A 77 -9.70 -0.14 -2.94
N VAL A 78 -10.46 0.94 -3.01
CA VAL A 78 -11.57 1.13 -3.94
C VAL A 78 -11.28 2.37 -4.78
N GLU A 79 -11.54 2.29 -6.09
CA GLU A 79 -11.35 3.43 -6.98
C GLU A 79 -12.32 4.54 -6.60
N LYS A 80 -11.77 5.65 -6.09
CA LYS A 80 -12.56 6.86 -5.77
C LYS A 80 -12.34 7.88 -6.88
N ARG A 81 -13.44 8.36 -7.47
CA ARG A 81 -13.39 9.51 -8.37
C ARG A 81 -13.13 10.76 -7.54
N MET A 82 -12.01 11.43 -7.80
CA MET A 82 -11.57 12.63 -7.10
C MET A 82 -11.23 13.71 -8.13
N GLY A 83 -11.53 14.98 -7.81
CA GLY A 83 -11.14 16.09 -8.66
C GLY A 83 -9.61 16.26 -8.68
N LYS A 84 -9.04 16.71 -9.79
CA LYS A 84 -7.58 16.86 -9.98
C LYS A 84 -6.89 17.60 -8.82
N HIS A 85 -7.44 18.75 -8.41
CA HIS A 85 -6.85 19.56 -7.34
C HIS A 85 -6.87 18.83 -5.99
N GLU A 86 -7.99 18.18 -5.66
CA GLU A 86 -8.13 17.40 -4.43
C GLU A 86 -7.18 16.19 -4.43
N ALA A 87 -7.05 15.51 -5.57
CA ALA A 87 -6.14 14.37 -5.73
C ALA A 87 -4.67 14.76 -5.53
N ILE A 88 -4.25 15.94 -6.01
CA ILE A 88 -2.90 16.46 -5.80
C ILE A 88 -2.67 16.79 -4.31
N LEU A 89 -3.61 17.48 -3.65
CA LEU A 89 -3.49 17.80 -2.23
C LEU A 89 -3.42 16.54 -1.38
N LYS A 90 -4.32 15.59 -1.63
CA LYS A 90 -4.33 14.30 -0.95
C LYS A 90 -3.05 13.51 -1.20
N GLY A 91 -2.58 13.47 -2.45
CA GLY A 91 -1.33 12.79 -2.80
C GLY A 91 -0.13 13.36 -2.05
N ARG A 92 -0.03 14.69 -1.95
CA ARG A 92 1.00 15.37 -1.16
C ARG A 92 0.93 15.00 0.32
N ASP A 93 -0.26 15.07 0.92
CA ASP A 93 -0.43 14.83 2.35
C ASP A 93 -0.10 13.36 2.69
N LEU A 94 -0.56 12.41 1.88
CA LEU A 94 -0.21 11.00 2.01
C LEU A 94 1.29 10.75 1.84
N PHE A 95 1.94 11.42 0.88
CA PHE A 95 3.38 11.28 0.68
C PHE A 95 4.17 11.78 1.90
N ASN A 96 3.77 12.93 2.47
CA ASN A 96 4.39 13.48 3.67
C ASN A 96 4.18 12.59 4.90
N ASP A 97 3.05 11.90 4.97
CA ASP A 97 2.76 10.88 5.98
C ASP A 97 3.42 9.51 5.68
N GLU A 98 4.25 9.44 4.64
CA GLU A 98 4.91 8.23 4.15
C GLU A 98 3.95 7.09 3.77
N LYS A 99 2.70 7.44 3.45
CA LYS A 99 1.67 6.54 2.92
C LYS A 99 1.79 6.41 1.41
N TYR A 100 2.91 5.86 0.96
CA TYR A 100 3.34 5.92 -0.43
C TYR A 100 2.37 5.23 -1.39
N TRP A 101 1.74 4.12 -0.98
CA TRP A 101 0.71 3.50 -1.82
C TRP A 101 -0.53 4.38 -1.98
N GLY A 102 -1.00 5.00 -0.91
CA GLY A 102 -2.13 5.92 -0.98
C GLY A 102 -1.82 7.13 -1.84
N ALA A 103 -0.60 7.67 -1.75
CA ALA A 103 -0.14 8.78 -2.59
C ALA A 103 -0.14 8.38 -4.07
N HIS A 104 0.38 7.20 -4.41
CA HIS A 104 0.36 6.66 -5.77
C HIS A 104 -1.08 6.55 -6.30
N GLU A 105 -1.98 5.91 -5.55
CA GLU A 105 -3.38 5.72 -5.99
C GLU A 105 -4.13 7.06 -6.17
N ALA A 106 -3.88 8.04 -5.29
CA ALA A 106 -4.47 9.37 -5.43
C ALA A 106 -4.02 10.07 -6.74
N LEU A 107 -2.73 10.00 -7.04
CA LEU A 107 -2.12 10.67 -8.19
C LEU A 107 -2.30 9.91 -9.52
N GLU A 108 -2.53 8.60 -9.48
CA GLU A 108 -2.75 7.75 -10.67
C GLU A 108 -3.89 8.28 -11.54
N SER A 109 -4.99 8.72 -10.92
CA SER A 109 -6.12 9.31 -11.63
C SER A 109 -5.76 10.63 -12.34
N VAL A 110 -4.87 11.43 -11.74
CA VAL A 110 -4.38 12.68 -12.33
C VAL A 110 -3.44 12.36 -13.49
N TRP A 111 -2.53 11.40 -13.29
CA TRP A 111 -1.59 10.96 -14.31
C TRP A 111 -2.28 10.40 -15.55
N LYS A 112 -3.31 9.55 -15.39
CA LYS A 112 -4.09 8.99 -16.51
C LYS A 112 -4.71 10.06 -17.41
N ASN A 113 -5.06 11.21 -16.84
CA ASN A 113 -5.70 12.32 -17.54
C ASN A 113 -4.71 13.45 -17.91
N ALA A 114 -3.43 13.32 -17.57
CA ALA A 114 -2.40 14.30 -17.89
C ALA A 114 -1.83 14.07 -19.30
N HIS A 115 -1.24 15.14 -19.86
CA HIS A 115 -0.62 15.10 -21.19
C HIS A 115 0.77 15.76 -21.16
N HIS A 116 1.64 15.30 -22.07
CA HIS A 116 2.98 15.87 -22.29
C HIS A 116 3.80 16.00 -20.99
N GLU A 117 4.39 17.18 -20.74
CA GLU A 117 5.27 17.45 -19.60
C GLU A 117 4.62 17.16 -18.25
N GLU A 118 3.31 17.41 -18.09
CA GLU A 118 2.61 17.10 -16.85
C GLU A 118 2.57 15.58 -16.60
N ARG A 119 2.31 14.80 -17.65
CA ARG A 119 2.28 13.34 -17.54
C ARG A 119 3.66 12.79 -17.23
N ASP A 120 4.70 13.32 -17.88
CA ASP A 120 6.09 12.92 -17.65
C ASP A 120 6.56 13.25 -16.24
N LEU A 121 6.16 14.41 -15.72
CA LEU A 121 6.41 14.81 -14.33
C LEU A 121 5.74 13.85 -13.36
N LEU A 122 4.44 13.60 -13.54
CA LEU A 122 3.67 12.72 -12.66
C LEU A 122 4.22 11.28 -12.69
N ASN A 123 4.65 10.78 -13.85
CA ASN A 123 5.26 9.45 -14.00
C ASN A 123 6.57 9.27 -13.22
N ARG A 124 7.24 10.37 -12.83
CA ARG A 124 8.46 10.34 -12.02
C ARG A 124 8.17 10.47 -10.52
N ILE A 125 6.95 10.85 -10.15
CA ILE A 125 6.49 11.04 -8.77
C ILE A 125 5.80 9.77 -8.27
N ILE A 126 5.00 9.12 -9.12
CA ILE A 126 4.21 7.91 -8.80
C ILE A 126 4.99 6.62 -9.00
#